data_AF-A0A0C2IH62-F1
#
_entry.id   AF-A0A0C2IH62-F1
#
_cell.length_a   1.000
_cell.length_b   1.000
_cell.length_c   1.000
_cell.angle_alpha   90.00
_cell.angle_beta   90.00
_cell.angle_gamma   90.00
#
_symmetry.space_group_name_H-M   'P 1'
#
loop_
_entity.id
_entity.type
_entity.pdbx_description
1 polymer ?
#
loop_
_entity_poly.entity_id
_entity_poly.type
_entity_poly.pdbx_seq_one_letter_code
_entity_poly.pdbx_strand_id
1 'polypeptide(L)'
;MTKEDPGEVSFSKIGGLSEQIRRLKEVIELPLTNPEIFKRIGIQAPKGCLLYGPPGTGKTLLARAVARELNCNFIKVVSSAIVDKYIGESARMVREMFSMLGW
;
A
#
# COMPACT_ATOMS: atom_id res chain seq x y z
N MET A 1 4.16 -9.64 -13.13
CA MET A 1 3.69 -9.13 -11.82
C MET A 1 4.58 -9.73 -10.76
N THR A 2 5.32 -8.91 -10.03
CA THR A 2 6.44 -9.42 -9.21
C THR A 2 6.14 -9.15 -7.76
N LYS A 3 6.17 -10.20 -6.93
CA LYS A 3 6.26 -10.06 -5.48
C LYS A 3 7.64 -9.47 -5.22
N GLU A 4 7.70 -8.14 -5.10
CA GLU A 4 8.96 -7.43 -4.94
C GLU A 4 9.31 -7.47 -3.45
N ASP A 5 10.52 -7.92 -3.12
CA ASP A 5 11.01 -7.77 -1.74
C ASP A 5 11.09 -6.27 -1.44
N PRO A 6 10.46 -5.77 -0.36
CA PRO A 6 10.45 -4.35 -0.05
C PRO A 6 11.87 -3.78 0.15
N GLY A 7 12.91 -4.62 0.22
CA GLY A 7 14.30 -4.23 0.42
C GLY A 7 14.58 -3.83 1.86
N GLU A 8 15.85 -3.53 2.17
CA GLU A 8 16.28 -3.08 3.50
C GLU A 8 15.97 -1.60 3.75
N VAL A 9 14.71 -1.19 3.57
CA VAL A 9 14.25 0.18 3.84
C VAL A 9 13.44 0.18 5.13
N SER A 10 13.89 0.94 6.12
CA SER A 10 13.18 1.18 7.39
C SER A 10 12.87 2.67 7.54
N PHE A 11 11.89 3.02 8.38
CA PHE A 11 11.52 4.41 8.68
C PHE A 11 12.70 5.25 9.15
N SER A 12 13.69 4.65 9.82
CA SER A 12 14.91 5.34 10.24
C SER A 12 15.73 5.90 9.07
N LYS A 13 15.56 5.38 7.85
CA LYS A 13 16.20 5.91 6.63
C LYS A 13 15.41 7.05 5.98
N ILE A 14 14.25 7.42 6.51
CA ILE A 14 13.37 8.45 5.95
C ILE A 14 13.44 9.72 6.80
N GLY A 15 14.13 10.74 6.28
CA GLY A 15 14.21 12.06 6.93
C GLY A 15 12.99 12.94 6.64
N GLY A 16 12.53 13.70 7.65
CA GLY A 16 11.59 14.82 7.47
C GLY A 16 10.15 14.46 7.09
N LEU A 17 9.78 13.17 7.10
CA LEU A 17 8.44 12.69 6.73
C LEU A 17 7.69 12.02 7.91
N SER A 18 8.05 12.37 9.15
CA SER A 18 7.53 11.74 10.36
C SER A 18 6.00 11.82 10.47
N GLU A 19 5.40 12.96 10.09
CA GLU A 19 3.95 13.13 10.13
C GLU A 19 3.23 12.28 9.08
N GLN A 20 3.80 12.15 7.90
CA GLN A 20 3.27 11.33 6.81
C GLN A 20 3.36 9.85 7.18
N ILE A 21 4.48 9.43 7.79
CA ILE A 21 4.65 8.07 8.32
C ILE A 21 3.62 7.80 9.41
N ARG A 22 3.43 8.71 10.37
CA ARG A 22 2.43 8.59 11.43
C ARG A 22 1.03 8.37 10.87
N ARG A 23 0.60 9.20 9.92
CA ARG A 23 -0.71 9.05 9.26
C ARG A 23 -0.85 7.72 8.53
N LEU A 24 0.21 7.25 7.87
CA LEU A 24 0.13 5.97 7.17
C LEU A 24 0.01 4.80 8.14
N LYS A 25 0.72 4.84 9.27
CA LYS A 25 0.58 3.86 10.35
C LYS A 25 -0.83 3.88 10.92
N GLU A 26 -1.40 5.05 11.19
CA GLU A 26 -2.79 5.15 11.67
C GLU A 26 -3.81 4.56 10.68
N VAL A 27 -3.58 4.70 9.38
CA VAL A 27 -4.50 4.13 8.38
C VAL A 27 -4.33 2.63 8.19
N ILE A 28 -3.10 2.10 8.30
CA ILE A 28 -2.82 0.70 7.96
C ILE A 28 -2.66 -0.17 9.21
N GLU A 29 -1.89 0.28 10.19
CA GLU A 29 -1.58 -0.47 11.42
C GLU A 29 -2.76 -0.46 12.40
N LEU A 30 -3.41 0.69 12.62
CA LEU A 30 -4.47 0.82 13.61
C LEU A 30 -5.68 -0.12 13.34
N PRO A 31 -6.18 -0.27 12.10
CA PRO A 31 -7.26 -1.22 11.82
C PRO A 31 -6.85 -2.68 11.98
N LEU A 32 -5.56 -3.00 11.78
CA LEU A 32 -5.02 -4.35 11.92
C LEU A 32 -4.82 -4.73 13.39
N THR A 33 -4.33 -3.80 14.20
CA THR A 33 -4.00 -4.04 15.62
C THR A 33 -5.21 -3.87 16.54
N ASN A 34 -6.10 -2.91 16.27
CA ASN A 34 -7.22 -2.57 17.16
C ASN A 34 -8.56 -2.41 16.41
N PRO A 35 -9.07 -3.48 15.78
CA PRO A 35 -10.34 -3.44 15.05
C PRO A 35 -11.54 -3.14 15.96
N GLU A 36 -11.47 -3.42 17.27
CA GLU A 36 -12.55 -3.11 18.20
C GLU A 36 -12.85 -1.61 18.34
N ILE A 37 -11.84 -0.75 18.18
CA ILE A 37 -12.01 0.70 18.30
C ILE A 37 -12.96 1.20 17.21
N PHE A 38 -12.76 0.75 15.97
CA PHE A 38 -13.62 1.09 14.84
C PHE A 38 -15.05 0.56 15.01
N LYS A 39 -15.19 -0.67 15.54
CA LYS A 39 -16.51 -1.27 15.83
C LYS A 39 -17.27 -0.51 16.93
N ARG A 40 -16.59 -0.07 17.99
CA ARG A 40 -17.20 0.68 19.10
C ARG A 40 -17.65 2.08 18.70
N ILE A 41 -16.86 2.74 17.85
CA ILE A 41 -17.17 4.09 17.36
C ILE A 41 -18.22 4.03 16.22
N GLY A 42 -18.42 2.86 15.60
CA GLY A 42 -19.36 2.68 14.50
C GLY A 42 -18.88 3.23 13.17
N ILE A 43 -17.56 3.44 13.02
CA ILE A 43 -16.94 3.94 11.79
C ILE A 43 -16.24 2.81 11.04
N GLN A 44 -16.25 2.88 9.71
CA GLN A 44 -15.47 1.96 8.88
C GLN A 44 -14.01 2.39 8.84
N ALA A 45 -13.11 1.42 8.99
CA ALA A 45 -11.68 1.67 8.83
C ALA A 45 -11.36 2.11 7.39
N PRO A 46 -10.42 3.05 7.21
CA PRO A 46 -9.95 3.44 5.89
C PRO A 46 -9.32 2.24 5.16
N LYS A 47 -9.71 2.01 3.90
CA LYS A 47 -9.24 0.85 3.11
C LYS A 47 -8.03 1.15 2.22
N GLY A 48 -7.63 2.40 2.06
CA GLY A 48 -6.56 2.79 1.15
C GLY A 48 -6.01 4.18 1.44
N CYS A 49 -4.78 4.41 0.96
CA CYS A 49 -4.08 5.70 1.04
C CYS A 49 -3.64 6.14 -0.36
N LEU A 50 -3.68 7.45 -0.62
CA LEU A 50 -3.10 8.05 -1.81
C LEU A 50 -1.86 8.87 -1.43
N LEU A 51 -0.71 8.51 -2.00
CA LEU A 51 0.54 9.26 -1.85
C LEU A 51 0.77 10.14 -3.08
N TYR A 52 0.77 11.47 -2.92
CA TYR A 52 0.97 12.43 -4.02
C TYR A 52 2.05 13.47 -3.70
N GLY A 53 2.53 14.18 -4.73
CA GLY A 53 3.50 15.28 -4.62
C GLY A 53 4.58 15.27 -5.71
N PRO A 54 5.55 16.19 -5.67
CA PRO A 54 6.65 16.27 -6.64
C PRO A 54 7.48 14.97 -6.76
N PRO A 55 8.15 14.71 -7.89
CA PRO A 55 9.09 13.58 -7.99
C PRO A 55 10.23 13.74 -6.98
N GLY A 56 10.76 12.63 -6.47
CA GLY A 56 11.90 12.64 -5.53
C GLY A 56 11.53 12.82 -4.05
N THR A 57 10.27 13.04 -3.67
CA THR A 57 9.88 13.22 -2.25
C THR A 57 9.68 11.90 -1.47
N GLY A 58 10.25 10.79 -1.94
CA GLY A 58 10.25 9.52 -1.19
C GLY A 58 8.94 8.72 -1.15
N LYS A 59 7.93 9.02 -1.99
CA LYS A 59 6.63 8.28 -2.01
C LYS A 59 6.77 6.77 -2.14
N THR A 60 7.51 6.32 -3.16
CA THR A 60 7.76 4.88 -3.41
C THR A 60 8.59 4.26 -2.29
N LEU A 61 9.54 5.03 -1.73
CA LEU A 61 10.39 4.59 -0.64
C LEU A 61 9.57 4.39 0.65
N LEU A 62 8.65 5.31 0.93
CA LEU A 62 7.75 5.24 2.08
C LEU A 62 6.79 4.05 1.98
N ALA A 63 6.24 3.75 0.80
CA ALA A 63 5.43 2.56 0.58
C ALA A 63 6.20 1.25 0.87
N ARG A 64 7.47 1.17 0.45
CA ARG A 64 8.34 0.00 0.72
C ARG A 64 8.68 -0.14 2.21
N ALA A 65 9.02 0.96 2.87
CA ALA A 65 9.33 0.97 4.30
C ALA A 65 8.13 0.50 5.15
N VAL A 66 6.93 0.93 4.80
CA VAL A 66 5.70 0.51 5.50
C VAL A 66 5.43 -0.97 5.32
N ALA A 67 5.55 -1.47 4.09
CA ALA A 67 5.34 -2.88 3.83
C ALA A 67 6.33 -3.77 4.59
N ARG A 68 7.59 -3.30 4.73
CA ARG A 68 8.62 -3.97 5.52
C ARG A 68 8.28 -3.98 7.01
N GLU A 69 7.93 -2.81 7.58
CA GLU A 69 7.69 -2.68 9.02
C GLU A 69 6.46 -3.49 9.47
N LEU A 70 5.39 -3.45 8.68
CA LEU A 70 4.15 -4.18 8.97
C LEU A 70 4.20 -5.65 8.53
N ASN A 71 5.35 -6.12 8.03
CA ASN A 71 5.56 -7.47 7.52
C ASN A 71 4.44 -7.93 6.55
N CYS A 72 3.99 -7.03 5.68
CA CYS A 72 2.86 -7.24 4.79
C CYS A 72 3.33 -7.67 3.38
N ASN A 73 2.44 -8.36 2.64
CA ASN A 73 2.70 -8.65 1.22
C ASN A 73 2.76 -7.35 0.41
N PHE A 74 3.92 -7.04 -0.17
CA PHE A 74 4.09 -5.89 -1.07
C PHE A 74 3.89 -6.29 -2.52
N ILE A 75 2.94 -5.64 -3.19
CA ILE A 75 2.66 -5.86 -4.61
C ILE A 75 2.74 -4.51 -5.31
N LYS A 76 3.72 -4.39 -6.21
CA LYS A 76 3.91 -3.21 -7.04
C LYS A 76 3.36 -3.49 -8.42
N VAL A 77 2.46 -2.61 -8.86
CA VAL A 77 1.84 -2.69 -10.19
C VAL A 77 2.09 -1.38 -10.89
N VAL A 78 2.72 -1.46 -12.06
CA VAL A 78 2.93 -0.30 -12.94
C VAL A 78 1.75 -0.24 -13.90
N SER A 79 1.12 0.93 -14.06
CA SER A 79 -0.07 1.06 -14.91
C SER A 79 0.17 0.61 -16.35
N SER A 80 1.36 0.87 -16.90
CA SER A 80 1.74 0.39 -18.24
C SER A 80 1.80 -1.13 -18.36
N ALA A 81 1.93 -1.86 -17.26
CA ALA A 81 1.93 -3.33 -17.26
C ALA A 81 0.51 -3.93 -17.30
N ILE A 82 -0.52 -3.12 -17.04
CA ILE A 82 -1.94 -3.54 -17.06
C ILE A 82 -2.56 -3.26 -18.44
N VAL A 83 -1.98 -2.33 -19.22
CA VAL A 83 -2.49 -1.94 -20.54
C VAL A 83 -2.03 -2.96 -21.57
N ASP A 84 -2.97 -3.79 -22.04
CA ASP A 84 -2.76 -4.74 -23.13
C ASP A 84 -3.47 -4.25 -24.41
N LYS A 85 -2.99 -4.72 -25.57
CA LYS A 85 -3.56 -4.43 -26.89
C LYS A 85 -4.94 -5.05 -27.08
N TYR A 86 -5.25 -6.11 -26.32
CA TYR A 86 -6.51 -6.85 -26.42
C TYR A 86 -7.57 -6.29 -25.48
N ILE A 87 -8.75 -5.98 -26.04
CA ILE A 87 -9.90 -5.47 -25.28
C ILE A 87 -10.32 -6.52 -24.25
N GLY A 88 -10.37 -6.14 -22.98
CA GLY A 88 -10.84 -7.01 -21.88
C GLY A 88 -9.73 -7.73 -21.10
N GLU A 89 -8.53 -7.86 -21.67
CA GLU A 89 -7.40 -8.52 -20.98
C GLU A 89 -6.92 -7.72 -19.75
N SER A 90 -6.91 -6.39 -19.85
CA SER A 90 -6.58 -5.51 -18.73
C SER A 90 -7.53 -5.70 -17.54
N ALA A 91 -8.83 -5.83 -17.81
CA ALA A 91 -9.85 -6.05 -16.77
C ALA A 91 -9.75 -7.46 -16.16
N ARG A 92 -9.45 -8.48 -16.99
CA ARG A 92 -9.20 -9.85 -16.53
C ARG A 92 -8.00 -9.89 -15.58
N MET A 93 -6.90 -9.25 -15.97
CA MET A 93 -5.69 -9.18 -15.15
C MET A 93 -5.99 -8.54 -13.78
N VAL A 94 -6.67 -7.39 -13.74
CA VAL A 94 -7.03 -6.75 -12.46
C VAL A 94 -7.90 -7.67 -11.59
N ARG A 95 -8.89 -8.38 -12.16
CA ARG A 95 -9.70 -9.33 -11.38
C ARG A 95 -8.87 -10.47 -10.81
N GLU A 96 -8.01 -11.07 -11.60
CA GLU A 96 -7.13 -12.15 -11.14
C GLU A 96 -6.21 -11.67 -10.01
N MET A 97 -5.72 -10.44 -10.10
CA MET A 97 -4.91 -9.82 -9.04
C MET A 97 -5.64 -9.71 -7.71
N PHE A 98 -6.88 -9.21 -7.70
CA PHE A 98 -7.67 -9.11 -6.48
C PHE A 98 -8.09 -10.50 -5.97
N SER A 99 -8.43 -11.42 -6.87
CA SER A 99 -8.79 -12.80 -6.51
C SER A 99 -7.63 -13.54 -5.82
N MET A 100 -6.38 -13.35 -6.28
CA MET A 100 -5.19 -13.92 -5.62
C MET A 100 -4.96 -13.38 -4.20
N LEU A 101 -5.47 -12.18 -3.89
CA LEU A 101 -5.34 -11.55 -2.58
C LEU A 101 -6.45 -11.96 -1.59
N GLY A 102 -7.39 -12.81 -2.02
CA GLY A 102 -8.54 -13.19 -1.20
C GLY A 102 -9.52 -12.02 -0.97
N TRP A 103 -9.51 -11.03 -1.87
CA TRP A 103 -10.46 -9.92 -1.90
C TRP A 103 -11.72 -10.26 -2.68
#